data_AF-A0A0U1D394-F1
#
_entry.id   AF-A0A0U1D394-F1
#
_cell.length_a   1.000
_cell.length_b   1.000
_cell.length_c   1.000
_cell.angle_alpha   90.00
_cell.angle_beta   90.00
_cell.angle_gamma   90.00
#
_symmetry.space_group_name_H-M   'P 1'
#
loop_
_entity.id
_entity.type
_entity.pdbx_description
1 polymer ?
#
loop_
_entity_poly.entity_id
_entity_poly.type
_entity_poly.pdbx_seq_one_letter_code
_entity_poly.pdbx_strand_id
1 'polypeptide(L)'
;MPAVTITPADLEAIVPGIPEAKANAMIEDALAMAELVAPCIASDDLTDAKAKAAKAILRGAILRWHEAGQGGVSQQTALGFSQTMDTRQTRRGMFWPSEIEQLQKLCSAGEDDGKAWAYDTLGTSGVRHADICAVNFGALYCSCGAVLTGMAPLWED
;
A
#
# COMPACT_ATOMS: atom_id res chain seq x y z
N MET A 1 23.56 16.10 -3.28
CA MET A 1 23.03 15.90 -4.65
C MET A 1 21.94 14.85 -4.50
N PRO A 2 20.72 15.03 -5.03
CA PRO A 2 19.61 14.15 -4.70
C PRO A 2 20.02 12.67 -4.86
N ALA A 3 19.77 11.86 -3.83
CA ALA A 3 20.23 10.47 -3.81
C ALA A 3 19.66 9.65 -4.98
N VAL A 4 18.48 10.02 -5.48
CA VAL A 4 17.85 9.39 -6.64
C VAL A 4 18.00 10.27 -7.87
N THR A 5 18.72 9.77 -8.88
CA THR A 5 18.91 10.43 -10.17
C THR A 5 18.33 9.58 -11.30
N ILE A 6 17.41 10.17 -12.07
CA ILE A 6 16.80 9.58 -13.27
C ILE A 6 17.15 10.48 -14.44
N THR A 7 17.65 9.87 -15.52
CA THR A 7 18.03 10.55 -16.75
C THR A 7 17.12 10.08 -17.90
N PRO A 8 16.97 10.87 -18.97
CA PRO A 8 16.24 10.44 -20.17
C PRO A 8 16.77 9.10 -20.73
N ALA A 9 18.08 8.86 -20.66
CA ALA A 9 18.70 7.61 -21.08
C ALA A 9 18.18 6.39 -20.30
N ASP A 10 17.79 6.56 -19.03
CA ASP A 10 17.19 5.48 -18.23
C ASP A 10 15.82 5.04 -18.76
N LEU A 11 15.10 5.95 -19.44
CA LEU A 11 13.80 5.67 -20.05
C LEU A 11 13.97 5.11 -21.47
N GLU A 12 14.88 5.67 -22.25
CA GLU A 12 15.18 5.22 -23.63
C GLU A 12 15.67 3.77 -23.70
N ALA A 13 16.40 3.32 -22.68
CA ALA A 13 16.84 1.92 -22.57
C ALA A 13 15.68 0.91 -22.51
N ILE A 14 14.46 1.36 -22.15
CA ILE A 14 13.28 0.50 -22.02
C ILE A 14 12.27 0.77 -23.14
N VAL A 15 11.96 2.04 -23.40
CA VAL A 15 11.04 2.46 -24.45
C VAL A 15 11.75 3.44 -25.38
N PRO A 16 12.13 3.01 -26.59
CA PRO A 16 12.79 3.89 -27.55
C PRO A 16 11.81 4.92 -28.14
N GLY A 17 12.32 6.11 -28.47
CA GLY A 17 11.57 7.13 -29.21
C GLY A 17 10.76 8.11 -28.35
N ILE A 18 11.03 8.20 -27.05
CA ILE A 18 10.47 9.26 -26.20
C ILE A 18 11.22 10.56 -26.49
N PRO A 19 10.53 11.65 -26.91
CA PRO A 19 11.20 12.94 -27.10
C PRO A 19 11.84 13.43 -25.79
N GLU A 20 13.08 13.92 -25.85
CA GLU A 20 13.85 14.32 -24.66
C GLU A 20 13.12 15.36 -23.80
N ALA A 21 12.49 16.36 -24.42
CA ALA A 21 11.69 17.37 -23.72
C ALA A 21 10.50 16.74 -22.95
N LYS A 22 9.87 15.70 -23.52
CA LYS A 22 8.80 14.95 -22.86
C LYS A 22 9.38 14.12 -21.72
N ALA A 23 10.51 13.44 -21.92
CA ALA A 23 11.17 12.67 -20.89
C ALA A 23 11.53 13.53 -19.66
N ASN A 24 12.11 14.72 -19.88
CA ASN A 24 12.47 15.64 -18.81
C ASN A 24 11.24 16.11 -18.02
N ALA A 25 10.19 16.57 -18.71
CA ALA A 25 8.94 16.97 -18.03
C ALA A 25 8.35 15.83 -17.19
N MET A 26 8.36 14.60 -17.73
CA MET A 26 7.87 13.43 -17.00
C MET A 26 8.71 13.06 -15.79
N ILE A 27 10.03 13.23 -15.87
CA ILE A 27 10.96 12.99 -14.76
C ILE A 27 10.77 14.05 -13.67
N GLU A 28 10.66 15.32 -14.05
CA GLU A 28 10.43 16.44 -13.12
C GLU A 28 9.13 16.26 -12.34
N ASP A 29 8.03 15.96 -13.03
CA ASP A 29 6.73 15.70 -12.39
C ASP A 29 6.79 14.49 -11.44
N ALA A 30 7.48 13.41 -11.84
CA ALA A 30 7.63 12.21 -11.03
C ALA A 30 8.39 12.49 -9.74
N LEU A 31 9.52 13.20 -9.85
CA LEU A 31 10.38 13.53 -8.72
C LEU A 31 9.66 14.47 -7.76
N ALA A 32 9.01 15.51 -8.26
CA ALA A 32 8.25 16.46 -7.44
C ALA A 32 7.13 15.75 -6.64
N MET A 33 6.37 14.86 -7.28
CA MET A 33 5.32 14.11 -6.61
C MET A 33 5.86 13.06 -5.62
N ALA A 34 7.00 12.46 -5.94
CA ALA A 34 7.64 11.48 -5.06
C ALA A 34 8.22 12.14 -3.80
N GLU A 35 8.76 13.35 -3.90
CA GLU A 35 9.31 14.10 -2.77
C GLU A 35 8.24 14.39 -1.70
N LEU A 36 7.00 14.67 -2.11
CA LEU A 36 5.88 14.89 -1.20
C LEU A 36 5.51 13.66 -0.35
N VAL A 37 5.69 12.47 -0.92
CA VAL A 37 5.30 11.20 -0.30
C VAL A 37 6.47 10.57 0.46
N ALA A 38 7.69 10.78 -0.03
CA ALA A 38 8.90 10.10 0.39
C ALA A 38 10.08 11.10 0.38
N PRO A 39 10.14 12.06 1.33
CA PRO A 39 11.12 13.16 1.31
C PRO A 39 12.57 12.67 1.44
N CYS A 40 12.79 11.45 1.95
CA CYS A 40 14.13 10.87 2.07
C CYS A 40 14.82 10.66 0.71
N ILE A 41 14.09 10.60 -0.41
CA ILE A 41 14.69 10.41 -1.74
C ILE A 41 15.48 11.64 -2.21
N ALA A 42 15.19 12.81 -1.65
CA ALA A 42 15.92 14.05 -1.91
C ALA A 42 17.15 14.20 -1.00
N SER A 43 17.21 13.45 0.11
CA SER A 43 18.32 13.47 1.06
C SER A 43 19.48 12.58 0.60
N ASP A 44 20.71 13.01 0.86
CA ASP A 44 21.94 12.28 0.51
C ASP A 44 22.19 11.06 1.44
N ASP A 45 21.38 10.89 2.49
CA ASP A 45 21.53 9.85 3.53
C ASP A 45 20.94 8.48 3.12
N LEU A 46 20.35 8.38 1.92
CA LEU A 46 19.75 7.16 1.43
C LEU A 46 20.83 6.15 1.03
N THR A 47 20.70 4.90 1.48
CA THR A 47 21.62 3.83 1.04
C THR A 47 21.50 3.59 -0.47
N ASP A 48 22.60 3.25 -1.13
CA ASP A 48 22.63 3.00 -2.58
C ASP A 48 21.60 1.94 -3.02
N ALA A 49 21.36 0.92 -2.18
CA ALA A 49 20.33 -0.08 -2.42
C ALA A 49 18.91 0.52 -2.44
N LYS A 50 18.59 1.40 -1.48
CA LYS A 50 17.30 2.10 -1.44
C LYS A 50 17.17 3.11 -2.59
N ALA A 51 18.26 3.76 -2.99
CA ALA A 51 18.26 4.69 -4.12
C ALA A 51 17.97 3.98 -5.44
N LYS A 52 18.58 2.81 -5.67
CA LYS A 52 18.30 1.94 -6.82
C LYS A 52 16.84 1.43 -6.83
N ALA A 53 16.31 1.08 -5.66
CA ALA A 53 14.91 0.68 -5.53
C ALA A 53 13.94 1.83 -5.87
N ALA A 54 14.18 3.02 -5.33
CA ALA A 54 13.40 4.22 -5.66
C ALA A 54 13.45 4.53 -7.16
N LYS A 55 14.64 4.48 -7.77
CA LYS A 55 14.83 4.66 -9.22
C LYS A 55 14.02 3.67 -10.03
N ALA A 56 13.96 2.40 -9.62
CA ALA A 56 13.17 1.37 -10.31
C ALA A 56 11.66 1.65 -10.24
N ILE A 57 11.15 2.04 -9.06
CA ILE A 57 9.73 2.37 -8.86
C ILE A 57 9.33 3.57 -9.71
N LEU A 58 10.09 4.66 -9.63
CA LEU A 58 9.81 5.89 -10.38
C LEU A 58 9.85 5.66 -11.90
N ARG A 59 10.83 4.91 -12.39
CA ARG A 59 10.90 4.54 -13.80
C ARG A 59 9.68 3.73 -14.27
N GLY A 60 9.24 2.77 -13.46
CA GLY A 60 8.02 2.00 -13.75
C GLY A 60 6.79 2.90 -13.84
N ALA A 61 6.61 3.81 -12.88
CA ALA A 61 5.50 4.75 -12.89
C ALA A 61 5.52 5.70 -14.12
N ILE A 62 6.69 6.26 -14.45
CA ILE A 62 6.86 7.14 -15.62
C ILE A 62 6.49 6.41 -16.91
N LEU A 63 7.01 5.19 -17.12
CA LEU A 63 6.73 4.44 -18.35
C LEU A 63 5.26 4.05 -18.46
N ARG A 64 4.63 3.61 -17.37
CA ARG A 64 3.19 3.33 -17.37
C ARG A 64 2.37 4.59 -17.67
N TRP A 65 2.79 5.73 -17.14
CA TRP A 65 2.13 7.00 -17.44
C TRP A 65 2.32 7.40 -18.92
N HIS A 66 3.50 7.13 -19.48
CA HIS A 66 3.78 7.33 -20.89
C HIS A 66 2.84 6.51 -21.79
N GLU A 67 2.71 5.20 -21.49
CA GLU A 67 1.87 4.26 -22.23
C GLU A 67 0.37 4.61 -22.12
N ALA A 68 -0.08 5.03 -20.92
CA ALA A 68 -1.45 5.46 -20.70
C ALA A 68 -1.88 6.65 -21.59
N GLY A 69 -0.93 7.52 -21.95
CA GLY A 69 -1.14 8.66 -22.84
C GLY A 69 -1.03 8.36 -24.34
N GLN A 70 -0.58 7.16 -24.75
CA GLN A 70 -0.37 6.81 -26.16
C GLN A 70 -1.63 6.35 -26.90
N GLY A 71 -2.76 6.16 -26.21
CA GLY A 71 -4.06 5.91 -26.86
C GLY A 71 -4.05 4.69 -27.77
N GLY A 72 -3.63 3.53 -27.25
CA GLY A 72 -3.71 2.25 -27.98
C GLY A 72 -5.10 2.03 -28.59
N VAL A 73 -5.13 1.48 -29.81
CA VAL A 73 -6.34 1.32 -30.65
C VAL A 73 -7.50 0.76 -29.82
N SER A 74 -8.53 1.58 -29.66
CA SER A 74 -9.68 1.31 -28.77
C SER A 74 -10.79 0.48 -29.43
N GLN A 75 -10.80 0.40 -30.77
CA GLN A 75 -11.72 -0.41 -31.56
C GLN A 75 -11.05 -0.88 -32.86
N GLN A 76 -11.04 -2.19 -33.09
CA GLN A 76 -10.91 -2.77 -34.42
C GLN A 76 -12.12 -3.65 -34.69
N THR A 77 -12.85 -3.33 -35.75
CA THR A 77 -13.98 -4.14 -36.22
C THR A 77 -13.52 -4.85 -37.49
N ALA A 78 -13.39 -6.17 -37.43
CA ALA A 78 -13.06 -6.99 -38.61
C ALA A 78 -14.13 -8.07 -38.80
N LEU A 79 -14.87 -7.98 -39.91
CA LEU A 79 -15.75 -9.01 -40.46
C LEU A 79 -16.62 -9.79 -39.43
N GLY A 80 -17.19 -9.08 -38.45
CA GLY A 80 -18.14 -9.65 -37.48
C GLY A 80 -17.58 -10.00 -36.11
N PHE A 81 -16.27 -9.89 -35.89
CA PHE A 81 -15.67 -9.99 -34.56
C PHE A 81 -15.51 -8.59 -33.96
N SER A 82 -16.11 -8.38 -32.78
CA SER A 82 -15.96 -7.17 -31.99
C SER A 82 -15.18 -7.52 -30.73
N GLN A 83 -14.05 -6.84 -30.54
CA GLN A 83 -13.35 -6.82 -29.26
C GLN A 83 -13.47 -5.41 -28.70
N THR A 84 -14.19 -5.27 -27.58
CA THR A 84 -14.25 -4.01 -26.82
C THR A 84 -13.28 -4.13 -25.65
N MET A 85 -12.21 -3.35 -25.67
CA MET A 85 -11.29 -3.20 -24.54
C MET A 85 -11.68 -1.91 -23.79
N ASP A 86 -11.85 -2.00 -22.47
CA ASP A 86 -12.34 -0.91 -21.63
C ASP A 86 -11.35 0.27 -21.58
N THR A 87 -11.71 1.40 -22.18
CA THR A 87 -10.90 2.63 -22.23
C THR A 87 -11.19 3.60 -21.10
N ARG A 88 -11.95 3.19 -20.08
CA ARG A 88 -12.18 4.03 -18.90
C ARG A 88 -10.87 4.23 -18.16
N GLN A 89 -10.19 5.32 -18.49
CA GLN A 89 -9.18 5.95 -17.66
C GLN A 89 -9.87 6.45 -16.40
N THR A 90 -10.05 5.57 -15.41
CA THR A 90 -10.31 6.01 -14.04
C THR A 90 -9.24 7.04 -13.73
N ARG A 91 -9.61 8.26 -13.30
CA ARG A 91 -8.65 9.33 -12.93
C ARG A 91 -7.73 8.82 -11.81
N ARG A 92 -6.70 8.06 -12.18
CA ARG A 92 -5.68 7.55 -11.28
C ARG A 92 -4.61 8.63 -11.23
N GLY A 93 -4.17 8.95 -10.02
CA GLY A 93 -2.96 9.73 -9.84
C GLY A 93 -1.78 9.06 -10.56
N MET A 94 -0.72 9.84 -10.79
CA MET A 94 0.52 9.38 -11.45
C MET A 94 1.05 8.08 -10.83
N PHE A 95 1.04 7.99 -9.49
CA PHE A 95 1.42 6.81 -8.75
C PHE A 95 0.22 5.94 -8.37
N TRP A 96 0.44 4.63 -8.37
CA TRP A 96 -0.49 3.70 -7.73
C TRP A 96 -0.33 3.70 -6.21
N PRO A 97 -1.38 3.36 -5.45
CA PRO A 97 -1.30 3.24 -3.99
C PRO A 97 -0.14 2.32 -3.53
N SER A 98 0.10 1.22 -4.24
CA SER A 98 1.20 0.31 -3.95
C SER A 98 2.59 0.93 -4.14
N GLU A 99 2.76 1.82 -5.13
CA GLU A 99 4.03 2.51 -5.38
C GLU A 99 4.26 3.58 -4.32
N ILE A 100 3.21 4.31 -3.93
CA ILE A 100 3.22 5.26 -2.82
C ILE A 100 3.67 4.55 -1.54
N GLU A 101 3.06 3.40 -1.21
CA GLU A 101 3.45 2.61 -0.04
C GLU A 101 4.90 2.11 -0.12
N GLN A 102 5.37 1.68 -1.30
CA GLN A 102 6.75 1.25 -1.49
C GLN A 102 7.73 2.41 -1.27
N LEU A 103 7.44 3.59 -1.84
CA LEU A 103 8.25 4.80 -1.65
C LEU A 103 8.28 5.22 -0.18
N GLN A 104 7.14 5.21 0.52
CA GLN A 104 7.06 5.49 1.95
C GLN A 104 7.89 4.49 2.78
N LYS A 105 7.83 3.19 2.45
CA LYS A 105 8.63 2.15 3.12
C LYS A 105 10.14 2.31 2.92
N LEU A 106 10.59 2.93 1.83
CA LEU A 106 12.01 3.25 1.68
C LEU A 106 12.45 4.31 2.69
N CYS A 107 11.56 5.26 3.01
CA CYS A 107 11.79 6.31 3.99
C CYS A 107 11.50 5.92 5.43
N SER A 108 10.76 4.83 5.69
CA SER A 108 10.70 4.31 7.05
C SER A 108 12.10 3.86 7.47
N ALA A 109 12.54 4.34 8.63
CA ALA A 109 13.71 3.81 9.31
C ALA A 109 13.58 2.29 9.45
N GLY A 110 14.73 1.59 9.51
CA GLY A 110 14.85 0.15 9.24
C GLY A 110 13.95 -0.77 10.08
N GLU A 111 14.10 -2.09 9.91
CA GLU A 111 13.34 -3.10 10.68
C GLU A 111 13.38 -2.88 12.22
N ASP A 112 14.34 -2.11 12.71
CA ASP A 112 14.56 -1.76 14.12
C ASP A 112 13.85 -0.48 14.61
N ASP A 113 13.22 0.31 13.73
CA ASP A 113 12.47 1.49 14.18
C ASP A 113 11.05 1.07 14.55
N GLY A 114 10.82 0.99 15.86
CA GLY A 114 9.63 0.43 16.48
C GLY A 114 8.34 0.87 15.80
N LYS A 115 7.71 -0.05 15.07
CA LYS A 115 6.38 0.17 14.51
C LYS A 115 5.39 0.37 15.65
N ALA A 116 4.39 1.22 15.42
CA ALA A 116 3.30 1.37 16.36
C ALA A 116 2.66 0.00 16.61
N TRP A 117 2.84 -0.50 17.82
CA TRP A 117 2.20 -1.70 18.34
C TRP A 117 1.25 -1.24 19.45
N ALA A 118 0.07 -1.86 19.51
CA ALA A 118 -0.87 -1.65 20.59
C ALA A 118 -0.99 -2.96 21.36
N TYR A 119 -0.87 -2.87 22.69
CA TYR A 119 -1.35 -3.93 23.56
C TYR A 119 -2.77 -3.60 23.97
N ASP A 120 -3.65 -4.58 23.90
CA ASP A 120 -5.01 -4.41 24.39
C ASP A 120 -4.98 -4.28 25.92
N THR A 121 -5.18 -3.05 26.40
CA THR A 121 -5.25 -2.73 27.84
C THR A 121 -6.57 -3.11 28.45
N LEU A 122 -7.60 -3.34 27.62
CA LEU A 122 -8.83 -3.96 28.08
C LEU A 122 -8.53 -5.45 28.17
N GLY A 123 -7.91 -5.83 29.29
CA GLY A 123 -7.78 -7.22 29.68
C GLY A 123 -9.15 -7.83 29.50
N THR A 124 -9.28 -8.72 28.51
CA THR A 124 -10.56 -9.27 28.09
C THR A 124 -11.36 -9.61 29.33
N SER A 125 -12.41 -8.83 29.60
CA SER A 125 -13.50 -9.27 30.47
C SER A 125 -14.28 -10.32 29.69
N GLY A 126 -13.57 -11.34 29.19
CA GLY A 126 -14.15 -12.56 28.72
C GLY A 126 -14.91 -13.11 29.90
N VAL A 127 -16.19 -13.43 29.68
CA VAL A 127 -17.03 -14.12 30.63
C VAL A 127 -16.24 -15.34 31.13
N ARG A 128 -15.74 -15.27 32.37
CA ARG A 128 -15.00 -16.39 32.97
C ARG A 128 -16.05 -17.34 33.52
N HIS A 129 -16.06 -18.54 32.97
CA HIS A 129 -16.92 -19.61 33.47
C HIS A 129 -16.28 -20.22 34.73
N ALA A 130 -16.93 -20.09 35.89
CA ALA A 130 -16.50 -20.83 37.07
C ALA A 130 -16.77 -22.33 36.86
N ASP A 131 -15.89 -23.19 37.35
CA ASP A 131 -15.96 -24.65 37.21
C ASP A 131 -17.24 -25.24 37.81
N ILE A 132 -17.74 -24.67 38.91
CA ILE A 132 -19.02 -25.05 39.54
C ILE A 132 -20.21 -24.91 38.58
N CYS A 133 -20.11 -24.01 37.60
CA CYS A 133 -21.15 -23.79 36.61
C CYS A 133 -21.24 -24.94 35.60
N ALA A 134 -20.13 -25.64 35.34
CA ALA A 134 -20.10 -26.83 34.50
C ALA A 134 -20.80 -28.00 35.20
N VAL A 135 -20.58 -28.12 36.52
CA VAL A 135 -21.13 -29.20 37.35
C VAL A 135 -22.65 -29.07 37.48
N ASN A 136 -23.16 -27.87 37.74
CA ASN A 136 -24.58 -27.66 38.01
C ASN A 136 -25.45 -27.41 36.76
N PHE A 137 -24.88 -26.86 35.68
CA PHE A 137 -25.64 -26.47 34.47
C PHE A 137 -25.12 -27.08 33.17
N GLY A 138 -24.09 -27.93 33.22
CA GLY A 138 -23.63 -28.71 32.06
C GLY A 138 -22.81 -27.93 31.02
N ALA A 139 -22.40 -26.68 31.32
CA ALA A 139 -21.56 -25.83 30.46
C ALA A 139 -22.09 -25.57 29.04
N LEU A 140 -23.37 -25.82 28.77
CA LEU A 140 -23.98 -25.65 27.44
C LEU A 140 -24.28 -24.18 27.12
N TYR A 141 -24.30 -23.30 28.12
CA TYR A 141 -24.57 -21.88 27.98
C TYR A 141 -23.82 -21.06 29.04
N CYS A 142 -23.33 -19.86 28.67
CA CYS A 142 -22.60 -18.94 29.55
C CYS A 142 -23.50 -18.21 30.57
N SER A 143 -24.58 -18.84 31.07
CA SER A 143 -25.38 -18.28 32.16
C SER A 143 -25.41 -19.25 33.34
N CYS A 144 -24.48 -19.06 34.26
CA CYS A 144 -24.47 -19.74 35.56
C CYS A 144 -25.54 -19.20 36.53
N GLY A 145 -26.67 -18.72 36.01
CA GLY A 145 -27.58 -17.84 36.73
C GLY A 145 -27.09 -16.39 36.86
N ALA A 146 -25.87 -16.07 36.39
CA ALA A 146 -25.27 -14.73 36.48
C ALA A 146 -26.14 -13.60 35.93
N VAL A 147 -26.91 -13.85 34.87
CA VAL A 147 -27.83 -12.84 34.31
C VAL A 147 -28.95 -12.50 35.31
N LEU A 148 -29.35 -13.43 36.17
CA LEU A 148 -30.39 -13.23 37.19
C LEU A 148 -29.88 -12.52 38.45
N THR A 149 -28.56 -12.53 38.67
CA THR A 149 -27.88 -12.05 39.88
C THR A 149 -26.98 -10.83 39.62
N GLY A 150 -27.05 -10.22 38.43
CA GLY A 150 -26.26 -9.03 38.11
C GLY A 150 -24.79 -9.31 37.77
N MET A 151 -24.54 -10.42 37.07
CA MET A 151 -23.24 -10.91 36.59
C MET A 151 -22.36 -11.60 37.66
N ALA A 152 -22.93 -11.97 38.81
CA ALA A 152 -22.26 -12.77 39.86
C ALA A 152 -22.74 -14.24 39.85
N PRO A 153 -21.92 -15.24 40.19
CA PRO A 153 -22.36 -16.63 40.27
C PRO A 153 -23.41 -16.83 41.36
N LEU A 154 -24.47 -17.62 41.10
CA LEU A 154 -25.56 -17.84 42.05
C LEU A 154 -25.20 -18.84 43.18
N TRP A 155 -24.18 -19.69 42.99
CA TRP A 155 -23.86 -20.82 43.86
C TRP A 155 -22.41 -20.83 44.37
N GLU A 156 -21.85 -19.65 44.66
CA GLU A 156 -20.56 -19.54 45.37
C GLU A 156 -20.82 -19.12 46.81
N ASP A 157 -20.34 -19.94 47.76
CA ASP A 157 -19.99 -19.49 49.12
C ASP A 157 -18.54 -18.98 49.11
#